data_AF-A0A5J5EEJ6-F1
#
_entry.id   AF-A0A5J5EEJ6-F1
#
_cell.length_a   1.000
_cell.length_b   1.000
_cell.length_c   1.000
_cell.angle_alpha   90.00
_cell.angle_beta   90.00
_cell.angle_gamma   90.00
#
_symmetry.space_group_name_H-M   'P 1'
#
loop_
_entity.id
_entity.type
_entity.pdbx_description
1 polymer ?
#
loop_
_entity_poly.entity_id
_entity_poly.type
_entity_poly.pdbx_seq_one_letter_code
_entity_poly.pdbx_strand_id
1 'polypeptide(L)'
;MQFSINSVLLLAAAAFSAALPTSSIDSVIEKRQNRNIRITPSALVRMYEHSPNLNFAQDGWGETSSTQAGDGRATSVNTLVSFKLEPEDGGRTCNLRFNDPNFATGSKTFSIFNFVPSNGVTFDASKATWNQRTGHRDQQAATYTHGAGTDIIYSFTCPSGGKYLNYELAASRGEVNIQWYSPHGEGMWLEVVIPPNTPVKPPTGSKPVATIPIKDQVQLFEARPDAGQGSAQFGEVSWSSSKESVSTLVGFVMPDTDYTGRTCALKLFNPTAATGSKSFALFEFIPYGGEVIFKSWLATWNSKTGYRKRELATYKVGGDKPIYSFPCPKPKTGISYDLVPIGGEVSIKWDSSLKKTSGFQIEVL
;
A
#
# COMPACT_ATOMS: atom_id res chain seq x y z
N MET A 1 -37.28 72.74 -29.09
CA MET A 1 -37.00 71.51 -28.32
C MET A 1 -38.08 70.50 -28.63
N GLN A 2 -37.76 69.55 -29.52
CA GLN A 2 -38.44 68.25 -29.68
C GLN A 2 -38.17 67.41 -28.40
N PHE A 3 -39.03 66.54 -27.90
CA PHE A 3 -39.50 65.33 -28.59
C PHE A 3 -40.87 64.84 -28.07
N SER A 4 -41.57 64.20 -29.01
CA SER A 4 -42.89 63.59 -28.94
C SER A 4 -42.97 62.32 -28.09
N ILE A 5 -44.15 62.15 -27.50
CA ILE A 5 -44.74 60.90 -27.02
C ILE A 5 -45.11 60.04 -28.24
N ASN A 6 -44.83 58.73 -28.21
CA ASN A 6 -45.63 57.75 -28.97
C ASN A 6 -45.64 56.37 -28.31
N SER A 7 -46.84 56.06 -27.83
CA SER A 7 -47.61 54.82 -27.78
C SER A 7 -46.95 53.44 -27.88
N VAL A 8 -47.38 52.66 -26.90
CA VAL A 8 -47.44 51.20 -26.77
C VAL A 8 -48.05 50.49 -27.98
N LEU A 9 -47.47 49.37 -28.38
CA LEU A 9 -48.20 48.24 -28.98
C LEU A 9 -47.67 46.92 -28.41
N LEU A 10 -48.56 46.13 -27.79
CA LEU A 10 -48.34 44.74 -27.41
C LEU A 10 -48.32 43.85 -28.65
N LEU A 11 -47.41 42.88 -28.70
CA LEU A 11 -47.67 41.58 -29.32
C LEU A 11 -47.03 40.47 -28.48
N ALA A 12 -47.87 39.55 -28.00
CA ALA A 12 -47.48 38.27 -27.44
C ALA A 12 -47.27 37.25 -28.57
N ALA A 13 -46.30 36.34 -28.43
CA ALA A 13 -46.51 34.89 -28.59
C ALA A 13 -45.20 34.07 -28.53
N ALA A 14 -45.35 32.95 -27.81
CA ALA A 14 -44.80 31.62 -28.06
C ALA A 14 -43.32 31.32 -27.74
N ALA A 15 -43.19 30.37 -26.81
CA ALA A 15 -42.00 29.66 -26.40
C ALA A 15 -41.35 28.86 -27.53
N PHE A 16 -40.02 28.79 -27.53
CA PHE A 16 -39.27 27.58 -27.81
C PHE A 16 -37.93 27.65 -27.07
N SER A 17 -37.80 26.81 -26.04
CA SER A 17 -36.52 26.42 -25.47
C SER A 17 -35.73 25.69 -26.55
N ALA A 18 -34.83 26.40 -27.24
CA ALA A 18 -33.84 25.78 -28.11
C ALA A 18 -32.53 25.64 -27.31
N ALA A 19 -32.29 24.41 -26.86
CA ALA A 19 -30.98 23.96 -26.42
C ALA A 19 -29.97 24.23 -27.55
N LEU A 20 -28.88 24.93 -27.23
CA LEU A 20 -27.72 25.05 -28.09
C LEU A 20 -26.58 24.13 -27.59
N PRO A 21 -25.79 23.59 -28.53
CA PRO A 21 -25.19 22.28 -28.40
C PRO A 21 -23.95 22.27 -27.52
N THR A 22 -23.89 21.25 -26.66
CA THR A 22 -22.68 20.71 -26.07
C THR A 22 -21.73 20.23 -27.17
N SER A 23 -20.60 20.91 -27.36
CA SER A 23 -19.36 20.30 -27.86
C SER A 23 -18.22 21.31 -27.86
N SER A 24 -17.32 21.17 -26.89
CA SER A 24 -15.86 21.35 -26.98
C SER A 24 -15.25 21.55 -25.59
N ILE A 25 -15.33 20.51 -24.75
CA ILE A 25 -14.35 20.32 -23.68
C ILE A 25 -13.63 19.01 -24.00
N ASP A 26 -12.98 18.99 -25.16
CA ASP A 26 -12.14 17.87 -25.63
C ASP A 26 -10.64 18.16 -25.48
N SER A 27 -10.26 19.20 -24.73
CA SER A 27 -8.83 19.58 -24.64
C SER A 27 -8.31 19.89 -23.24
N VAL A 28 -9.01 19.49 -22.19
CA VAL A 28 -8.42 19.40 -20.84
C VAL A 28 -8.94 18.15 -20.14
N ILE A 29 -8.67 16.98 -20.74
CA ILE A 29 -8.51 15.74 -19.96
C ILE A 29 -7.24 15.96 -19.14
N GLU A 30 -7.37 16.64 -18.01
CA GLU A 30 -6.30 16.75 -17.02
C GLU A 30 -5.88 15.33 -16.64
N LYS A 31 -4.62 15.04 -16.95
CA LYS A 31 -3.83 13.86 -16.59
C LYS A 31 -4.39 13.16 -15.35
N ARG A 32 -5.10 12.05 -15.56
CA ARG A 32 -5.29 11.02 -14.53
C ARG A 32 -3.89 10.63 -14.03
N GLN A 33 -3.54 11.02 -12.81
CA GLN A 33 -2.31 10.56 -12.18
C GLN A 33 -2.39 9.04 -11.98
N ASN A 34 -1.91 8.31 -12.97
CA ASN A 34 -1.48 6.92 -12.85
C ASN A 34 -0.37 6.90 -11.80
N ARG A 35 -0.72 6.57 -10.55
CA ARG A 35 0.29 6.37 -9.49
C ARG A 35 0.92 5.00 -9.70
N ASN A 36 2.25 4.97 -9.73
CA ASN A 36 3.06 3.76 -9.74
C ASN A 36 2.69 2.85 -8.53
N ILE A 37 2.84 1.54 -8.69
CA ILE A 37 2.51 0.54 -7.65
C ILE A 37 3.77 0.29 -6.83
N ARG A 38 3.69 0.42 -5.50
CA ARG A 38 4.77 0.04 -4.57
C ARG A 38 4.55 -1.38 -4.05
N ILE A 39 5.58 -2.22 -4.15
CA ILE A 39 5.62 -3.62 -3.72
C ILE A 39 6.72 -3.75 -2.66
N THR A 40 6.33 -4.09 -1.44
CA THR A 40 7.27 -4.37 -0.35
C THR A 40 7.86 -5.78 -0.49
N PRO A 41 9.03 -6.05 0.14
CA PRO A 41 9.56 -7.40 0.18
C PRO A 41 8.56 -8.41 0.75
N SER A 42 8.37 -9.54 0.08
CA SER A 42 7.62 -10.69 0.60
C SER A 42 8.46 -11.55 1.53
N ALA A 43 9.78 -11.45 1.44
CA ALA A 43 10.74 -12.08 2.34
C ALA A 43 11.99 -11.21 2.46
N LEU A 44 12.55 -11.15 3.66
CA LEU A 44 13.76 -10.43 3.99
C LEU A 44 14.53 -11.22 5.03
N VAL A 45 15.76 -11.66 4.72
CA VAL A 45 16.53 -12.55 5.60
C VAL A 45 17.97 -12.09 5.68
N ARG A 46 18.42 -11.75 6.89
CA ARG A 46 19.82 -11.46 7.18
C ARG A 46 20.61 -12.75 7.35
N MET A 47 21.82 -12.76 6.81
CA MET A 47 22.73 -13.88 6.89
C MET A 47 24.06 -13.38 7.43
N TYR A 48 24.40 -13.81 8.63
CA TYR A 48 25.60 -13.40 9.35
C TYR A 48 26.71 -14.42 9.14
N GLU A 49 27.87 -13.98 8.67
CA GLU A 49 29.06 -14.82 8.52
C GLU A 49 29.53 -15.39 9.87
N HIS A 50 29.44 -14.60 10.94
CA HIS A 50 29.87 -15.02 12.28
C HIS A 50 28.87 -15.96 12.98
N SER A 51 27.62 -16.05 12.49
CA SER A 51 26.57 -16.96 12.98
C SER A 51 26.04 -17.80 11.82
N PRO A 52 26.88 -18.63 11.19
CA PRO A 52 26.65 -19.03 9.80
C PRO A 52 25.53 -20.06 9.62
N ASN A 53 25.05 -20.66 10.71
CA ASN A 53 23.96 -21.63 10.73
C ASN A 53 22.67 -21.09 11.38
N LEU A 54 22.65 -19.82 11.82
CA LEU A 54 21.49 -19.22 12.46
C LEU A 54 20.62 -18.51 11.41
N ASN A 55 19.30 -18.70 11.50
CA ASN A 55 18.32 -18.10 10.61
C ASN A 55 17.71 -16.85 11.24
N PHE A 56 17.60 -15.77 10.46
CA PHE A 56 17.09 -14.47 10.91
C PHE A 56 15.94 -13.96 10.01
N ALA A 57 14.99 -14.82 9.66
CA ALA A 57 13.99 -14.52 8.65
C ALA A 57 12.74 -13.76 9.12
N GLN A 58 12.58 -13.52 10.43
CA GLN A 58 11.30 -13.12 11.03
C GLN A 58 11.28 -11.75 11.70
N ASP A 59 12.38 -11.00 11.65
CA ASP A 59 12.44 -9.72 12.33
C ASP A 59 12.13 -8.52 11.42
N GLY A 60 11.99 -8.71 10.10
CA GLY A 60 11.69 -7.64 9.13
C GLY A 60 12.86 -6.69 8.85
N TRP A 61 14.05 -6.99 9.35
CA TRP A 61 15.25 -6.20 9.13
C TRP A 61 16.06 -6.68 7.95
N GLY A 62 16.61 -5.72 7.23
CA GLY A 62 17.67 -5.94 6.26
C GLY A 62 18.95 -5.30 6.76
N GLU A 63 20.06 -5.96 6.46
CA GLU A 63 21.39 -5.49 6.77
C GLU A 63 22.36 -5.83 5.64
N THR A 64 23.21 -4.86 5.32
CA THR A 64 24.39 -5.11 4.52
C THR A 64 25.56 -4.47 5.22
N SER A 65 26.43 -5.32 5.76
CA SER A 65 27.60 -4.87 6.49
C SER A 65 28.84 -5.68 6.14
N SER A 66 29.99 -5.02 6.24
CA SER A 66 31.30 -5.63 6.22
C SER A 66 32.17 -4.81 7.16
N THR A 67 32.67 -5.43 8.21
CA THR A 67 33.58 -4.80 9.17
C THR A 67 34.78 -5.70 9.36
N GLN A 68 35.96 -5.14 9.62
CA GLN A 68 37.05 -5.95 10.15
C GLN A 68 36.77 -6.24 11.63
N ALA A 69 36.68 -7.51 12.00
CA ALA A 69 36.73 -7.94 13.39
C ALA A 69 38.10 -7.58 13.98
N GLY A 70 38.17 -7.44 15.31
CA GLY A 70 39.40 -7.09 16.03
C GLY A 70 40.55 -8.09 15.88
N ASP A 71 40.31 -9.27 15.30
CA ASP A 71 41.31 -10.29 14.93
C ASP A 71 41.76 -10.21 13.46
N GLY A 72 41.31 -9.18 12.73
CA GLY A 72 41.62 -8.95 11.32
C GLY A 72 40.75 -9.73 10.32
N ARG A 73 39.80 -10.56 10.78
CA ARG A 73 38.85 -11.25 9.88
C ARG A 73 37.73 -10.29 9.46
N ALA A 74 37.41 -10.23 8.18
CA ALA A 74 36.18 -9.54 7.77
C ALA A 74 34.97 -10.34 8.27
N THR A 75 34.05 -9.69 8.98
CA THR A 75 32.73 -10.24 9.28
C THR A 75 31.71 -9.54 8.41
N SER A 76 30.98 -10.32 7.63
CA SER A 76 30.02 -9.80 6.67
C SER A 76 28.59 -10.19 7.03
N VAL A 77 27.66 -9.30 6.68
CA VAL A 77 26.23 -9.57 6.73
C VAL A 77 25.67 -9.28 5.34
N ASN A 78 24.98 -10.28 4.79
CA ASN A 78 24.25 -10.15 3.54
C ASN A 78 22.76 -10.28 3.82
N THR A 79 21.94 -9.73 2.92
CA THR A 79 20.48 -9.88 3.02
C THR A 79 19.92 -10.51 1.75
N LEU A 80 19.13 -11.57 1.91
CA LEU A 80 18.26 -12.07 0.84
C LEU A 80 16.95 -11.30 0.88
N VAL A 81 16.49 -10.85 -0.28
CA VAL A 81 15.20 -10.18 -0.44
C VAL A 81 14.41 -10.83 -1.57
N SER A 82 13.11 -10.99 -1.37
CA SER A 82 12.20 -11.45 -2.42
C SER A 82 11.05 -10.47 -2.59
N PHE A 83 10.66 -10.21 -3.84
CA PHE A 83 9.46 -9.45 -4.20
C PHE A 83 8.54 -10.33 -5.04
N LYS A 84 7.27 -10.40 -4.68
CA LYS A 84 6.26 -11.07 -5.50
C LYS A 84 5.68 -10.08 -6.50
N LEU A 85 5.86 -10.34 -7.79
CA LEU A 85 5.13 -9.64 -8.85
C LEU A 85 3.85 -10.38 -9.18
N GLU A 86 2.79 -9.63 -9.49
CA GLU A 86 1.57 -10.22 -10.01
C GLU A 86 1.67 -10.39 -11.54
N PRO A 87 0.96 -11.37 -12.15
CA PRO A 87 1.01 -11.59 -13.60
C PRO A 87 0.72 -10.34 -14.44
N GLU A 88 -0.14 -9.45 -13.94
CA GLU A 88 -0.58 -8.21 -14.56
C GLU A 88 0.46 -7.07 -14.56
N ASP A 89 1.54 -7.22 -13.79
CA ASP A 89 2.69 -6.30 -13.79
C ASP A 89 3.67 -6.60 -14.93
N GLY A 90 3.58 -7.79 -15.51
CA GLY A 90 4.46 -8.25 -16.58
C GLY A 90 4.51 -7.28 -17.77
N GLY A 91 5.72 -7.00 -18.25
CA GLY A 91 5.95 -6.10 -19.39
C GLY A 91 5.95 -4.61 -19.05
N ARG A 92 5.59 -4.22 -17.82
CA ARG A 92 5.71 -2.82 -17.35
C ARG A 92 7.15 -2.49 -16.95
N THR A 93 7.42 -1.22 -16.63
CA THR A 93 8.71 -0.84 -16.05
C THR A 93 8.68 -1.08 -14.53
N CYS A 94 9.66 -1.80 -14.02
CA CYS A 94 9.94 -2.03 -12.63
C CYS A 94 11.15 -1.21 -12.20
N ASN A 95 11.05 -0.44 -11.13
CA ASN A 95 12.15 0.28 -10.50
C ASN A 95 12.45 -0.36 -9.15
N LEU A 96 13.65 -0.91 -8.96
CA LEU A 96 14.10 -1.27 -7.63
C LEU A 96 14.57 0.01 -6.94
N ARG A 97 14.04 0.28 -5.74
CA ARG A 97 14.29 1.51 -5.01
C ARG A 97 14.77 1.21 -3.59
N PHE A 98 15.58 2.13 -3.06
CA PHE A 98 16.08 2.10 -1.69
C PHE A 98 16.22 3.52 -1.14
N ASN A 99 15.63 3.78 0.03
CA ASN A 99 15.77 5.03 0.74
C ASN A 99 15.73 4.82 2.26
N ASP A 100 16.00 5.89 3.01
CA ASP A 100 15.74 5.98 4.45
C ASP A 100 16.23 4.79 5.29
N PRO A 101 17.52 4.40 5.22
CA PRO A 101 18.05 3.38 6.12
C PRO A 101 18.07 3.90 7.57
N ASN A 102 17.75 3.03 8.53
CA ASN A 102 17.84 3.36 9.96
C ASN A 102 19.29 3.63 10.39
N PHE A 103 20.24 2.93 9.77
CA PHE A 103 21.67 3.16 9.95
C PHE A 103 22.40 3.12 8.61
N ALA A 104 23.30 4.08 8.37
CA ALA A 104 24.18 4.09 7.20
C ALA A 104 25.55 4.71 7.55
N THR A 105 26.55 3.86 7.76
CA THR A 105 27.93 4.27 8.08
C THR A 105 28.95 3.63 7.14
N GLY A 106 30.21 4.08 7.22
CA GLY A 106 31.30 3.61 6.36
C GLY A 106 31.15 4.10 4.92
N SER A 107 31.39 3.22 3.95
CA SER A 107 31.29 3.53 2.52
C SER A 107 29.86 3.82 2.04
N LYS A 108 28.85 3.42 2.83
CA LYS A 108 27.42 3.61 2.51
C LYS A 108 27.02 3.04 1.14
N THR A 109 27.67 1.96 0.73
CA THR A 109 27.41 1.30 -0.56
C THR A 109 27.13 -0.20 -0.41
N PHE A 110 26.18 -0.70 -1.18
CA PHE A 110 25.95 -2.14 -1.32
C PHE A 110 25.73 -2.54 -2.78
N SER A 111 26.13 -3.76 -3.12
CA SER A 111 25.86 -4.38 -4.41
C SER A 111 24.64 -5.28 -4.32
N ILE A 112 23.88 -5.33 -5.41
CA ILE A 112 22.69 -6.16 -5.54
C ILE A 112 22.98 -7.20 -6.59
N PHE A 113 22.81 -8.46 -6.22
CA PHE A 113 22.98 -9.61 -7.10
C PHE A 113 21.62 -10.25 -7.36
N ASN A 114 21.38 -10.66 -8.60
CA ASN A 114 20.30 -11.59 -8.90
C ASN A 114 20.54 -12.89 -8.13
N PHE A 115 19.51 -13.40 -7.47
CA PHE A 115 19.60 -14.63 -6.70
C PHE A 115 18.76 -15.72 -7.37
N VAL A 116 19.37 -16.86 -7.66
CA VAL A 116 18.73 -18.00 -8.29
C VAL A 116 18.37 -19.01 -7.19
N PRO A 117 17.08 -19.13 -6.81
CA PRO A 117 16.66 -20.03 -5.76
C PRO A 117 16.75 -21.49 -6.20
N SER A 118 17.13 -22.39 -5.29
CA SER A 118 17.29 -23.83 -5.61
C SER A 118 16.00 -24.51 -6.05
N ASN A 119 14.83 -23.99 -5.64
CA ASN A 119 13.51 -24.51 -6.03
C ASN A 119 12.95 -23.86 -7.31
N GLY A 120 13.68 -22.93 -7.94
CA GLY A 120 13.26 -22.21 -9.15
C GLY A 120 12.18 -21.14 -8.96
N VAL A 121 11.71 -20.91 -7.72
CA VAL A 121 10.63 -19.94 -7.42
C VAL A 121 11.14 -18.83 -6.50
N THR A 122 11.44 -19.15 -5.24
CA THR A 122 11.93 -18.21 -4.22
C THR A 122 12.82 -18.93 -3.24
N PHE A 123 13.74 -18.22 -2.59
CA PHE A 123 14.52 -18.82 -1.51
C PHE A 123 13.58 -19.20 -0.35
N ASP A 124 13.96 -20.24 0.40
CA ASP A 124 13.22 -20.68 1.59
C ASP A 124 13.69 -19.86 2.79
N ALA A 125 12.91 -18.83 3.12
CA ALA A 125 13.23 -17.92 4.20
C ALA A 125 13.45 -18.64 5.54
N SER A 126 12.75 -19.76 5.81
CA SER A 126 12.88 -20.50 7.07
C SER A 126 14.18 -21.30 7.20
N LYS A 127 14.90 -21.51 6.09
CA LYS A 127 16.15 -22.29 6.04
C LYS A 127 17.35 -21.47 5.62
N ALA A 128 17.13 -20.26 5.08
CA ALA A 128 18.18 -19.39 4.61
C ALA A 128 19.13 -19.00 5.76
N THR A 129 20.40 -19.41 5.64
CA THR A 129 21.51 -19.06 6.54
C THR A 129 22.75 -18.77 5.70
N TRP A 130 23.83 -18.29 6.31
CA TRP A 130 25.07 -18.04 5.58
C TRP A 130 25.59 -19.28 4.84
N ASN A 131 25.58 -20.43 5.51
CA ASN A 131 26.01 -21.72 4.96
C ASN A 131 24.94 -22.40 4.10
N GLN A 132 23.66 -22.07 4.29
CA GLN A 132 22.55 -22.67 3.55
C GLN A 132 21.64 -21.58 2.97
N ARG A 133 22.07 -20.94 1.89
CA ARG A 133 21.35 -19.80 1.29
C ARG A 133 20.08 -20.18 0.54
N THR A 134 19.84 -21.47 0.28
CA THR A 134 18.70 -22.00 -0.50
C THR A 134 18.64 -21.50 -1.95
N GLY A 135 19.83 -21.22 -2.51
CA GLY A 135 20.06 -20.75 -3.86
C GLY A 135 21.50 -20.28 -4.01
N HIS A 136 21.79 -19.56 -5.09
CA HIS A 136 23.12 -18.96 -5.33
C HIS A 136 23.00 -17.57 -5.98
N ARG A 137 24.05 -16.76 -5.83
CA ARG A 137 24.20 -15.52 -6.60
C ARG A 137 24.50 -15.85 -8.05
N ASP A 138 23.88 -15.09 -8.93
CA ASP A 138 24.21 -15.09 -10.35
C ASP A 138 24.90 -13.76 -10.69
N GLN A 139 24.26 -12.90 -11.49
CA GLN A 139 24.86 -11.65 -11.95
C GLN A 139 24.64 -10.50 -10.97
N GLN A 140 25.62 -9.60 -10.86
CA GLN A 140 25.44 -8.32 -10.20
C GLN A 140 24.51 -7.44 -11.05
N ALA A 141 23.36 -7.05 -10.49
CA ALA A 141 22.37 -6.22 -11.16
C ALA A 141 22.71 -4.73 -11.04
N ALA A 142 23.16 -4.28 -9.86
CA ALA A 142 23.47 -2.87 -9.61
C ALA A 142 24.36 -2.69 -8.37
N THR A 143 24.84 -1.45 -8.18
CA THR A 143 25.41 -0.97 -6.92
C THR A 143 24.66 0.28 -6.49
N TYR A 144 24.22 0.32 -5.24
CA TYR A 144 23.58 1.47 -4.63
C TYR A 144 24.56 2.24 -3.75
N THR A 145 24.43 3.56 -3.74
CA THR A 145 25.15 4.47 -2.83
C THR A 145 24.15 5.37 -2.11
N HIS A 146 24.07 5.24 -0.79
CA HIS A 146 23.18 6.08 0.00
C HIS A 146 23.64 7.54 -0.02
N GLY A 147 22.71 8.46 -0.29
CA GLY A 147 23.00 9.90 -0.38
C GLY A 147 23.39 10.41 -1.77
N ALA A 148 23.39 9.55 -2.79
CA ALA A 148 23.72 9.93 -4.17
C ALA A 148 22.61 10.74 -4.90
N GLY A 149 21.56 11.19 -4.20
CA GLY A 149 20.51 12.06 -4.74
C GLY A 149 19.36 11.36 -5.47
N THR A 150 19.36 10.02 -5.52
CA THR A 150 18.24 9.23 -6.05
C THR A 150 17.96 8.01 -5.16
N ASP A 151 16.68 7.67 -5.04
CA ASP A 151 16.21 6.44 -4.40
C ASP A 151 16.07 5.29 -5.40
N ILE A 152 16.16 5.56 -6.71
CA ILE A 152 16.16 4.51 -7.75
C ILE A 152 17.53 3.87 -7.80
N ILE A 153 17.56 2.56 -7.55
CA ILE A 153 18.76 1.74 -7.73
C ILE A 153 18.93 1.42 -9.21
N TYR A 154 17.93 0.79 -9.83
CA TYR A 154 17.89 0.54 -11.26
C TYR A 154 16.47 0.24 -11.75
N SER A 155 16.28 0.40 -13.07
CA SER A 155 15.02 0.18 -13.77
C SER A 155 15.17 -0.99 -14.76
N PHE A 156 14.13 -1.81 -14.86
CA PHE A 156 14.09 -2.98 -15.73
C PHE A 156 12.65 -3.28 -16.17
N THR A 157 12.47 -4.15 -17.17
CA THR A 157 11.13 -4.62 -17.53
C THR A 157 10.67 -5.68 -16.54
N CYS A 158 9.51 -5.50 -15.93
CA CYS A 158 8.90 -6.48 -15.04
C CYS A 158 8.71 -7.81 -15.78
N PRO A 159 9.24 -8.94 -15.28
CA PRO A 159 9.05 -10.22 -15.95
C PRO A 159 7.58 -10.63 -15.97
N SER A 160 7.16 -11.27 -17.06
CA SER A 160 5.81 -11.80 -17.23
C SER A 160 5.56 -13.08 -16.43
N GLY A 161 4.29 -13.31 -16.05
CA GLY A 161 3.83 -14.58 -15.50
C GLY A 161 3.80 -14.70 -13.98
N GLY A 162 3.84 -13.59 -13.24
CA GLY A 162 3.69 -13.58 -11.78
C GLY A 162 4.87 -14.24 -11.07
N LYS A 163 6.05 -13.64 -11.20
CA LYS A 163 7.30 -14.22 -10.71
C LYS A 163 7.75 -13.58 -9.39
N TYR A 164 8.47 -14.35 -8.60
CA TYR A 164 9.29 -13.81 -7.54
C TYR A 164 10.58 -13.24 -8.13
N LEU A 165 10.91 -12.02 -7.73
CA LEU A 165 12.21 -11.41 -7.95
C LEU A 165 13.04 -11.62 -6.69
N ASN A 166 14.14 -12.36 -6.81
CA ASN A 166 14.99 -12.68 -5.68
C ASN A 166 16.34 -11.98 -5.86
N TYR A 167 16.81 -11.31 -4.82
CA TYR A 167 18.10 -10.65 -4.81
C TYR A 167 18.88 -10.99 -3.55
N GLU A 168 20.21 -10.93 -3.66
CA GLU A 168 21.11 -10.90 -2.53
C GLU A 168 21.83 -9.54 -2.49
N LEU A 169 21.77 -8.88 -1.34
CA LEU A 169 22.46 -7.64 -1.07
C LEU A 169 23.72 -7.95 -0.28
N ALA A 170 24.84 -7.38 -0.72
CA ALA A 170 26.15 -7.59 -0.11
C ALA A 170 26.98 -6.30 -0.12
N ALA A 171 27.89 -6.17 0.83
CA ALA A 171 28.79 -5.02 0.90
C ALA A 171 29.55 -4.87 -0.42
N SER A 172 29.60 -3.64 -0.96
CA SER A 172 30.24 -3.43 -2.26
C SER A 172 31.76 -3.27 -2.14
N ARG A 173 32.21 -2.41 -1.21
CA ARG A 173 33.62 -2.08 -0.95
C ARG A 173 33.79 -1.46 0.44
N GLY A 174 34.94 -1.74 1.05
CA GLY A 174 35.36 -1.15 2.32
C GLY A 174 34.45 -1.51 3.49
N GLU A 175 34.68 -0.87 4.63
CA GLU A 175 33.77 -1.00 5.75
C GLU A 175 32.45 -0.33 5.44
N VAL A 176 31.35 -1.04 5.69
CA VAL A 176 30.00 -0.54 5.49
C VAL A 176 29.10 -1.12 6.55
N ASN A 177 28.12 -0.33 6.99
CA ASN A 177 26.99 -0.84 7.73
C ASN A 177 25.74 -0.08 7.29
N ILE A 178 24.88 -0.74 6.53
CA ILE A 178 23.57 -0.25 6.15
C ILE A 178 22.53 -1.18 6.73
N GLN A 179 21.63 -0.64 7.55
CA GLN A 179 20.53 -1.38 8.16
C GLN A 179 19.23 -0.65 7.88
N TRP A 180 18.18 -1.41 7.58
CA TRP A 180 16.85 -0.88 7.34
C TRP A 180 15.78 -1.83 7.86
N TYR A 181 14.61 -1.28 8.16
CA TYR A 181 13.46 -2.04 8.61
C TYR A 181 12.31 -1.90 7.60
N SER A 182 12.12 -2.94 6.78
CA SER A 182 11.17 -2.91 5.66
C SER A 182 9.67 -2.81 6.02
N PRO A 183 9.18 -3.27 7.20
CA PRO A 183 7.77 -3.16 7.58
C PRO A 183 7.20 -1.74 7.68
N HIS A 184 8.01 -0.70 7.65
CA HIS A 184 7.56 0.71 7.70
C HIS A 184 7.55 1.41 6.34
N GLY A 185 7.80 0.70 5.24
CA GLY A 185 8.02 1.35 3.94
C GLY A 185 9.32 2.15 3.89
N GLU A 186 10.27 1.81 4.76
CA GLU A 186 11.65 2.28 4.79
C GLU A 186 12.56 1.22 4.14
N GLY A 187 13.71 1.63 3.63
CA GLY A 187 14.65 0.73 2.99
C GLY A 187 14.23 0.36 1.57
N MET A 188 14.19 -0.95 1.26
CA MET A 188 14.05 -1.42 -0.12
C MET A 188 12.60 -1.71 -0.52
N TRP A 189 12.20 -1.28 -1.72
CA TRP A 189 10.94 -1.67 -2.34
C TRP A 189 11.06 -1.76 -3.86
N LEU A 190 10.09 -2.42 -4.47
CA LEU A 190 9.93 -2.46 -5.91
C LEU A 190 8.78 -1.52 -6.33
N GLU A 191 8.98 -0.72 -7.36
CA GLU A 191 7.95 0.16 -7.92
C GLU A 191 7.61 -0.27 -9.35
N VAL A 192 6.35 -0.62 -9.63
CA VAL A 192 5.86 -0.86 -10.99
C VAL A 192 5.28 0.44 -11.55
N VAL A 193 5.92 0.96 -12.59
CA VAL A 193 5.49 2.18 -13.29
C VAL A 193 4.26 1.88 -14.14
N ILE A 194 3.20 2.65 -13.94
CA ILE A 194 2.00 2.54 -14.77
C ILE A 194 2.13 3.57 -15.91
N PRO A 195 2.20 3.15 -17.18
CA PRO A 195 2.25 4.08 -18.30
C PRO A 195 1.02 5.00 -18.27
N PRO A 196 1.17 6.32 -18.46
CA PRO A 196 0.02 7.17 -18.68
C PRO A 196 -0.71 6.68 -19.95
N ASN A 197 -2.00 6.32 -19.83
CA ASN A 197 -2.95 5.97 -20.90
C ASN A 197 -3.31 4.49 -21.18
N THR A 198 -3.10 3.51 -20.29
CA THR A 198 -3.70 2.17 -20.51
C THR A 198 -5.24 2.23 -20.35
N PRO A 199 -6.06 2.02 -21.40
CA PRO A 199 -7.50 2.12 -21.29
C PRO A 199 -8.06 0.88 -20.57
N VAL A 200 -8.70 1.08 -19.42
CA VAL A 200 -9.47 0.02 -18.77
C VAL A 200 -10.79 -0.11 -19.54
N LYS A 201 -10.91 -1.15 -20.38
CA LYS A 201 -12.17 -1.45 -21.09
C LYS A 201 -13.25 -1.83 -20.06
N PRO A 202 -14.39 -1.13 -19.96
CA PRO A 202 -15.47 -1.53 -19.06
C PRO A 202 -16.27 -2.69 -19.68
N PRO A 203 -16.77 -3.64 -18.87
CA PRO A 203 -17.83 -4.54 -19.30
C PRO A 203 -19.14 -3.75 -19.44
N THR A 204 -19.90 -4.03 -20.49
CA THR A 204 -21.24 -3.49 -20.77
C THR A 204 -22.28 -4.08 -19.80
N GLY A 205 -23.13 -3.23 -19.19
CA GLY A 205 -24.46 -3.67 -18.72
C GLY A 205 -24.97 -3.23 -17.33
N SER A 206 -24.18 -2.53 -16.51
CA SER A 206 -24.66 -1.92 -15.26
C SER A 206 -24.04 -0.54 -15.10
N LYS A 207 -24.74 0.42 -14.47
CA LYS A 207 -24.15 1.73 -14.12
C LYS A 207 -22.78 1.46 -13.48
N PRO A 208 -21.69 2.09 -13.93
CA PRO A 208 -20.37 1.81 -13.39
C PRO A 208 -20.38 2.11 -11.89
N VAL A 209 -20.28 1.06 -11.09
CA VAL A 209 -19.99 1.16 -9.66
C VAL A 209 -18.59 1.74 -9.59
N ALA A 210 -18.50 3.01 -9.20
CA ALA A 210 -17.21 3.65 -8.98
C ALA A 210 -16.66 3.13 -7.66
N THR A 211 -15.40 2.73 -7.65
CA THR A 211 -14.73 2.21 -6.46
C THR A 211 -13.74 3.25 -5.96
N ILE A 212 -13.80 3.57 -4.67
CA ILE A 212 -12.85 4.43 -3.98
C ILE A 212 -11.95 3.53 -3.13
N PRO A 213 -10.66 3.38 -3.47
CA PRO A 213 -9.74 2.52 -2.73
C PRO A 213 -9.29 3.19 -1.42
N ILE A 214 -8.74 2.38 -0.52
CA ILE A 214 -8.08 2.86 0.69
C ILE A 214 -6.96 3.84 0.31
N LYS A 215 -6.93 4.97 1.01
CA LYS A 215 -5.89 5.99 0.89
C LYS A 215 -4.74 5.72 1.86
N ASP A 216 -5.07 5.34 3.09
CA ASP A 216 -4.10 5.02 4.14
C ASP A 216 -4.69 3.98 5.10
N GLN A 217 -3.84 3.16 5.72
CA GLN A 217 -4.25 2.06 6.57
C GLN A 217 -3.13 1.67 7.53
N VAL A 218 -3.49 1.25 8.74
CA VAL A 218 -2.52 0.87 9.78
C VAL A 218 -3.10 -0.15 10.75
N GLN A 219 -2.37 -1.23 10.97
CA GLN A 219 -2.66 -2.21 12.03
C GLN A 219 -2.04 -1.72 13.34
N LEU A 220 -2.83 -1.72 14.41
CA LEU A 220 -2.44 -1.29 15.75
C LEU A 220 -2.48 -2.50 16.68
N PHE A 221 -1.36 -2.75 17.35
CA PHE A 221 -1.14 -3.95 18.14
C PHE A 221 -1.18 -3.61 19.63
N GLU A 222 -2.09 -4.22 20.39
CA GLU A 222 -2.13 -4.06 21.84
C GLU A 222 -0.85 -4.56 22.51
N ALA A 223 -0.30 -5.67 22.02
CA ALA A 223 0.94 -6.27 22.54
C ALA A 223 2.21 -5.44 22.23
N ARG A 224 2.14 -4.50 21.28
CA ARG A 224 3.23 -3.60 20.92
C ARG A 224 2.67 -2.18 20.84
N PRO A 225 2.33 -1.58 22.00
CA PRO A 225 1.39 -0.47 22.01
C PRO A 225 1.98 0.83 21.43
N ASP A 226 3.30 0.90 21.30
CA ASP A 226 4.02 2.01 20.68
C ASP A 226 4.42 1.72 19.22
N ALA A 227 3.91 0.63 18.62
CA ALA A 227 4.12 0.28 17.23
C ALA A 227 2.80 0.23 16.45
N GLY A 228 2.83 0.72 15.22
CA GLY A 228 1.81 0.50 14.20
C GLY A 228 2.42 -0.07 12.93
N GLN A 229 1.68 -0.88 12.19
CA GLN A 229 2.08 -1.38 10.87
C GLN A 229 1.23 -0.68 9.81
N GLY A 230 1.76 0.41 9.26
CA GLY A 230 1.16 1.11 8.14
C GLY A 230 1.23 0.25 6.88
N SER A 231 0.13 0.14 6.15
CA SER A 231 0.09 -0.55 4.87
C SER A 231 -1.00 0.06 4.00
N ALA A 232 -0.79 0.17 2.69
CA ALA A 232 -1.88 0.51 1.77
C ALA A 232 -2.65 -0.72 1.26
N GLN A 233 -2.18 -1.93 1.57
CA GLN A 233 -2.64 -3.19 0.99
C GLN A 233 -3.21 -4.13 2.05
N PHE A 234 -2.48 -4.35 3.14
CA PHE A 234 -2.81 -5.34 4.15
C PHE A 234 -3.46 -4.74 5.38
N GLY A 235 -4.51 -5.40 5.87
CA GLY A 235 -5.08 -5.09 7.17
C GLY A 235 -5.50 -6.34 7.91
N GLU A 236 -5.59 -6.20 9.23
CA GLU A 236 -5.93 -7.30 10.13
C GLU A 236 -6.80 -6.80 11.28
N VAL A 237 -7.84 -7.58 11.58
CA VAL A 237 -8.59 -7.47 12.82
C VAL A 237 -8.51 -8.82 13.50
N SER A 238 -7.87 -8.87 14.66
CA SER A 238 -7.72 -10.12 15.39
C SER A 238 -7.74 -9.94 16.90
N TRP A 239 -8.21 -10.97 17.59
CA TRP A 239 -8.12 -11.09 19.04
C TRP A 239 -7.93 -12.56 19.39
N SER A 240 -7.03 -12.85 20.31
CA SER A 240 -6.77 -14.20 20.84
C SER A 240 -6.93 -14.22 22.36
N SER A 241 -7.31 -15.38 22.91
CA SER A 241 -7.45 -15.58 24.36
C SER A 241 -6.15 -15.33 25.14
N SER A 242 -4.99 -15.30 24.48
CA SER A 242 -3.68 -14.95 25.02
C SER A 242 -3.40 -13.43 25.15
N LYS A 243 -4.43 -12.56 25.03
CA LYS A 243 -4.40 -11.09 25.22
C LYS A 243 -3.77 -10.25 24.09
N GLU A 244 -3.70 -10.77 22.87
CA GLU A 244 -3.18 -10.00 21.74
C GLU A 244 -4.33 -9.54 20.84
N SER A 245 -4.67 -8.24 20.93
CA SER A 245 -5.64 -7.58 20.06
C SER A 245 -4.95 -6.79 18.95
N VAL A 246 -5.45 -6.93 17.73
CA VAL A 246 -5.09 -6.12 16.57
C VAL A 246 -6.34 -5.42 16.06
N SER A 247 -6.29 -4.08 16.06
CA SER A 247 -7.28 -3.24 15.39
C SER A 247 -6.67 -2.60 14.15
N THR A 248 -7.45 -2.31 13.12
CA THR A 248 -6.94 -1.60 11.93
C THR A 248 -7.67 -0.28 11.74
N LEU A 249 -6.93 0.80 11.54
CA LEU A 249 -7.48 2.04 11.02
C LEU A 249 -7.43 2.01 9.49
N VAL A 250 -8.50 2.45 8.83
CA VAL A 250 -8.57 2.61 7.37
C VAL A 250 -9.09 4.00 7.02
N GLY A 251 -8.43 4.67 6.09
CA GLY A 251 -8.72 6.02 5.65
C GLY A 251 -8.99 6.06 4.16
N PHE A 252 -10.01 6.83 3.75
CA PHE A 252 -10.38 7.07 2.36
C PHE A 252 -10.44 8.57 2.11
N VAL A 253 -10.13 8.97 0.88
CA VAL A 253 -10.30 10.36 0.43
C VAL A 253 -11.18 10.34 -0.81
N MET A 254 -12.29 11.08 -0.77
CA MET A 254 -13.19 11.20 -1.90
C MET A 254 -12.43 11.81 -3.09
N PRO A 255 -12.60 11.27 -4.30
CA PRO A 255 -11.92 11.80 -5.48
C PRO A 255 -12.46 13.18 -5.86
N ASP A 256 -11.82 13.81 -6.85
CA ASP A 256 -12.27 15.11 -7.38
C ASP A 256 -13.63 15.03 -8.09
N THR A 257 -14.00 13.84 -8.57
CA THR A 257 -15.33 13.58 -9.11
C THR A 257 -16.39 13.73 -8.02
N ASP A 258 -17.38 14.58 -8.28
CA ASP A 258 -18.48 14.81 -7.36
C ASP A 258 -19.48 13.65 -7.41
N TYR A 259 -19.57 12.94 -6.29
CA TYR A 259 -20.56 11.88 -6.05
C TYR A 259 -21.63 12.30 -5.04
N THR A 260 -21.68 13.58 -4.65
CA THR A 260 -22.74 14.06 -3.76
C THR A 260 -24.12 13.76 -4.35
N GLY A 261 -25.03 13.28 -3.52
CA GLY A 261 -26.33 12.76 -3.95
C GLY A 261 -26.37 11.27 -4.30
N ARG A 262 -25.22 10.58 -4.32
CA ARG A 262 -25.14 9.12 -4.40
C ARG A 262 -24.95 8.48 -3.04
N THR A 263 -25.14 7.16 -2.99
CA THR A 263 -24.88 6.36 -1.78
C THR A 263 -23.51 5.70 -1.89
N CYS A 264 -22.71 5.88 -0.86
CA CYS A 264 -21.43 5.21 -0.68
C CYS A 264 -21.62 4.01 0.25
N ALA A 265 -21.05 2.87 -0.12
CA ALA A 265 -21.16 1.63 0.63
C ALA A 265 -19.76 1.08 0.93
N LEU A 266 -19.41 1.02 2.22
CA LEU A 266 -18.20 0.38 2.69
C LEU A 266 -18.37 -1.13 2.61
N LYS A 267 -17.41 -1.81 1.96
CA LYS A 267 -17.44 -3.25 1.76
C LYS A 267 -16.07 -3.85 1.96
N LEU A 268 -16.07 -5.08 2.47
CA LEU A 268 -14.92 -5.98 2.53
C LEU A 268 -15.16 -7.09 1.51
N PHE A 269 -14.32 -7.14 0.48
CA PHE A 269 -14.36 -8.17 -0.55
C PHE A 269 -13.37 -9.28 -0.22
N ASN A 270 -13.77 -10.53 -0.44
CA ASN A 270 -12.97 -11.76 -0.34
C ASN A 270 -11.75 -11.63 0.61
N PRO A 271 -11.97 -11.60 1.93
CA PRO A 271 -10.86 -11.55 2.88
C PRO A 271 -9.97 -12.77 2.70
N THR A 272 -8.65 -12.57 2.83
CA THR A 272 -7.64 -13.63 2.66
C THR A 272 -7.72 -14.67 3.78
N ALA A 273 -8.18 -14.27 4.96
CA ALA A 273 -8.52 -15.18 6.04
C ALA A 273 -9.68 -14.61 6.88
N ALA A 274 -10.56 -15.50 7.34
CA ALA A 274 -11.61 -15.16 8.31
C ALA A 274 -11.92 -16.39 9.19
N THR A 275 -11.38 -16.43 10.41
CA THR A 275 -11.52 -17.52 11.38
C THR A 275 -12.15 -17.03 12.69
N GLY A 276 -12.55 -17.99 13.55
CA GLY A 276 -13.18 -17.69 14.83
C GLY A 276 -14.58 -17.09 14.69
N SER A 277 -14.86 -16.02 15.44
CA SER A 277 -16.15 -15.30 15.42
C SER A 277 -16.45 -14.66 14.06
N LYS A 278 -15.40 -14.38 13.28
CA LYS A 278 -15.43 -13.65 11.98
C LYS A 278 -16.14 -12.31 12.06
N SER A 279 -16.18 -11.70 13.25
CA SER A 279 -16.93 -10.47 13.49
C SER A 279 -16.02 -9.33 13.98
N PHE A 280 -16.28 -8.12 13.50
CA PHE A 280 -15.64 -6.90 13.96
C PHE A 280 -16.67 -5.77 14.11
N ALA A 281 -16.38 -4.82 15.00
CA ALA A 281 -17.10 -3.55 15.10
C ALA A 281 -16.37 -2.48 14.28
N LEU A 282 -17.14 -1.67 13.56
CA LEU A 282 -16.68 -0.54 12.76
C LEU A 282 -17.01 0.76 13.51
N PHE A 283 -16.01 1.57 13.82
CA PHE A 283 -16.18 2.88 14.44
C PHE A 283 -15.85 4.00 13.46
N GLU A 284 -16.59 5.11 13.52
CA GLU A 284 -16.17 6.39 12.95
C GLU A 284 -14.92 6.87 13.68
N PHE A 285 -13.85 7.16 12.93
CA PHE A 285 -12.59 7.63 13.47
C PHE A 285 -12.32 9.08 13.05
N ILE A 286 -12.01 9.94 14.02
CA ILE A 286 -11.75 11.36 13.79
C ILE A 286 -10.25 11.64 14.04
N PRO A 287 -9.47 11.98 12.99
CA PRO A 287 -8.08 12.38 13.14
C PRO A 287 -7.93 13.65 13.98
N TYR A 288 -6.85 13.75 14.75
CA TYR A 288 -6.50 14.99 15.46
C TYR A 288 -6.01 16.07 14.48
N GLY A 289 -6.12 17.34 14.89
CA GLY A 289 -5.56 18.48 14.15
C GLY A 289 -6.31 18.88 12.88
N GLY A 290 -7.51 18.35 12.64
CA GLY A 290 -8.31 18.68 11.44
C GLY A 290 -7.76 18.09 10.15
N GLU A 291 -6.88 17.09 10.26
CA GLU A 291 -6.34 16.35 9.12
C GLU A 291 -7.45 15.63 8.35
N VAL A 292 -7.27 15.51 7.03
CA VAL A 292 -8.25 14.89 6.13
C VAL A 292 -8.46 13.41 6.49
N ILE A 293 -7.38 12.70 6.78
CA ILE A 293 -7.36 11.33 7.31
C ILE A 293 -6.22 11.21 8.33
N PHE A 294 -6.18 10.13 9.11
CA PHE A 294 -5.01 9.83 9.94
C PHE A 294 -3.77 9.57 9.08
N LYS A 295 -2.59 9.65 9.70
CA LYS A 295 -1.31 9.31 9.06
C LYS A 295 -0.80 8.01 9.68
N SER A 296 -0.79 6.92 8.91
CA SER A 296 -0.42 5.58 9.39
C SER A 296 0.94 5.54 10.08
N TRP A 297 1.92 6.31 9.58
CA TRP A 297 3.27 6.39 10.16
C TRP A 297 3.32 7.02 11.57
N LEU A 298 2.27 7.70 12.03
CA LEU A 298 2.19 8.30 13.38
C LEU A 298 1.32 7.48 14.33
N ALA A 299 0.56 6.52 13.79
CA ALA A 299 -0.49 5.84 14.52
C ALA A 299 0.04 4.58 15.21
N THR A 300 -0.15 4.52 16.53
CA THR A 300 0.15 3.36 17.38
C THR A 300 -1.07 3.03 18.24
N TRP A 301 -1.03 1.92 18.99
CA TRP A 301 -2.12 1.61 19.91
C TRP A 301 -2.33 2.71 20.97
N ASN A 302 -1.23 3.22 21.54
CA ASN A 302 -1.23 4.30 22.53
C ASN A 302 -1.48 5.68 21.92
N SER A 303 -1.05 5.89 20.67
CA SER A 303 -1.15 7.17 19.96
C SER A 303 -1.83 6.96 18.62
N LYS A 304 -3.16 6.77 18.63
CA LYS A 304 -3.93 6.50 17.40
C LYS A 304 -3.99 7.66 16.42
N THR A 305 -3.46 8.84 16.76
CA THR A 305 -3.58 10.11 15.99
C THR A 305 -5.01 10.59 15.76
N GLY A 306 -5.92 10.18 16.63
CA GLY A 306 -7.32 10.55 16.60
C GLY A 306 -8.09 9.77 17.65
N TYR A 307 -9.41 9.81 17.56
CA TYR A 307 -10.28 9.13 18.52
C TYR A 307 -11.47 8.47 17.82
N ARG A 308 -11.98 7.40 18.45
CA ARG A 308 -13.25 6.76 18.08
C ARG A 308 -14.39 7.67 18.51
N LYS A 309 -15.30 7.97 17.59
CA LYS A 309 -16.46 8.84 17.88
C LYS A 309 -17.72 8.05 18.18
N ARG A 310 -18.08 7.09 17.33
CA ARG A 310 -19.26 6.22 17.52
C ARG A 310 -19.11 4.91 16.75
N GLU A 311 -19.75 3.86 17.24
CA GLU A 311 -19.92 2.63 16.47
C GLU A 311 -20.92 2.87 15.33
N LEU A 312 -20.59 2.43 14.13
CA LEU A 312 -21.41 2.55 12.93
C LEU A 312 -22.07 1.23 12.56
N ALA A 313 -21.36 0.12 12.77
CA ALA A 313 -21.83 -1.22 12.44
C ALA A 313 -21.07 -2.28 13.23
N THR A 314 -21.74 -3.40 13.49
CA THR A 314 -21.11 -4.68 13.78
C THR A 314 -21.26 -5.56 12.54
N TYR A 315 -20.15 -6.07 12.00
CA TYR A 315 -20.13 -6.83 10.76
C TYR A 315 -19.57 -8.23 10.97
N LYS A 316 -20.22 -9.21 10.35
CA LYS A 316 -19.78 -10.60 10.29
C LYS A 316 -19.43 -10.97 8.86
N VAL A 317 -18.20 -11.42 8.65
CA VAL A 317 -17.67 -11.77 7.33
C VAL A 317 -18.46 -12.94 6.73
N GLY A 318 -18.76 -12.83 5.43
CA GLY A 318 -19.45 -13.86 4.65
C GLY A 318 -20.88 -13.49 4.23
N GLY A 319 -21.33 -12.27 4.50
CA GLY A 319 -22.60 -11.75 3.99
C GLY A 319 -22.42 -10.83 2.77
N ASP A 320 -23.36 -10.86 1.84
CA ASP A 320 -23.37 -10.04 0.62
C ASP A 320 -23.72 -8.56 0.84
N LYS A 321 -24.09 -8.21 2.07
CA LYS A 321 -24.49 -6.84 2.44
C LYS A 321 -23.25 -5.95 2.65
N PRO A 322 -23.35 -4.66 2.31
CA PRO A 322 -22.32 -3.71 2.71
C PRO A 322 -22.20 -3.66 4.23
N ILE A 323 -20.98 -3.38 4.69
CA ILE A 323 -20.66 -3.21 6.10
C ILE A 323 -21.43 -2.01 6.65
N TYR A 324 -21.40 -0.92 5.90
CA TYR A 324 -22.05 0.33 6.26
C TYR A 324 -22.33 1.15 4.99
N SER A 325 -23.52 1.76 4.90
CA SER A 325 -23.92 2.62 3.79
C SER A 325 -24.19 4.03 4.29
N PHE A 326 -23.77 5.04 3.53
CA PHE A 326 -23.86 6.44 3.91
C PHE A 326 -23.95 7.35 2.66
N PRO A 327 -24.44 8.59 2.77
CA PRO A 327 -24.40 9.54 1.66
C PRO A 327 -22.95 9.83 1.26
N CYS A 328 -22.64 9.83 -0.04
CA CYS A 328 -21.30 10.14 -0.49
C CYS A 328 -20.90 11.58 -0.11
N PRO A 329 -19.76 11.77 0.58
CA PRO A 329 -19.28 13.10 0.94
C PRO A 329 -18.86 13.92 -0.28
N LYS A 330 -18.60 15.22 -0.05
CA LYS A 330 -18.04 16.13 -1.06
C LYS A 330 -16.66 15.65 -1.56
N PRO A 331 -16.24 16.03 -2.77
CA PRO A 331 -14.88 15.81 -3.26
C PRO A 331 -13.81 16.19 -2.23
N LYS A 332 -12.70 15.44 -2.21
CA LYS A 332 -11.55 15.62 -1.30
C LYS A 332 -11.85 15.48 0.19
N THR A 333 -13.10 15.17 0.57
CA THR A 333 -13.42 14.86 1.97
C THR A 333 -12.77 13.55 2.35
N GLY A 334 -12.10 13.53 3.50
CA GLY A 334 -11.57 12.31 4.08
C GLY A 334 -12.54 11.68 5.06
N ILE A 335 -12.54 10.35 5.09
CA ILE A 335 -13.32 9.54 6.01
C ILE A 335 -12.43 8.43 6.53
N SER A 336 -12.45 8.23 7.85
CA SER A 336 -11.60 7.25 8.52
C SER A 336 -12.43 6.36 9.43
N TYR A 337 -12.03 5.11 9.55
CA TYR A 337 -12.68 4.12 10.37
C TYR A 337 -11.68 3.34 11.23
N ASP A 338 -12.10 2.93 12.42
CA ASP A 338 -11.36 2.00 13.30
C ASP A 338 -12.13 0.68 13.36
N LEU A 339 -11.46 -0.41 12.98
CA LEU A 339 -12.02 -1.75 12.95
C LEU A 339 -11.48 -2.55 14.14
N VAL A 340 -12.39 -3.06 14.95
CA VAL A 340 -12.08 -3.61 16.27
C VAL A 340 -12.62 -5.04 16.37
N PRO A 341 -11.82 -6.01 16.84
CA PRO A 341 -12.28 -7.38 17.00
C PRO A 341 -13.39 -7.47 18.04
N ILE A 342 -14.41 -8.31 17.80
CA ILE A 342 -15.49 -8.58 18.76
C ILE A 342 -15.90 -10.07 18.76
N GLY A 343 -16.59 -10.49 19.83
CA GLY A 343 -17.27 -11.78 19.87
C GLY A 343 -16.36 -12.99 20.11
N GLY A 344 -15.27 -12.82 20.86
CA GLY A 344 -14.31 -13.89 21.16
C GLY A 344 -13.17 -13.96 20.15
N GLU A 345 -12.48 -15.11 20.08
CA GLU A 345 -11.33 -15.29 19.18
C GLU A 345 -11.73 -15.03 17.74
N VAL A 346 -10.96 -14.17 17.07
CA VAL A 346 -11.22 -13.76 15.70
C VAL A 346 -9.91 -13.46 15.00
N SER A 347 -9.82 -13.80 13.73
CA SER A 347 -8.76 -13.30 12.85
C SER A 347 -9.36 -13.08 11.47
N ILE A 348 -9.39 -11.82 11.05
CA ILE A 348 -9.87 -11.40 9.74
C ILE A 348 -8.72 -10.63 9.10
N LYS A 349 -8.24 -11.15 7.97
CA LYS A 349 -7.14 -10.54 7.21
C LYS A 349 -7.63 -10.26 5.81
N TRP A 350 -7.13 -9.17 5.24
CA TRP A 350 -7.43 -8.82 3.86
C TRP A 350 -6.21 -8.26 3.16
N ASP A 351 -6.26 -8.37 1.84
CA ASP A 351 -5.28 -7.80 0.94
C ASP A 351 -6.02 -7.01 -0.14
N SER A 352 -5.76 -5.71 -0.19
CA SER A 352 -6.35 -4.76 -1.13
C SER A 352 -5.48 -4.60 -2.40
N SER A 353 -4.42 -5.41 -2.54
CA SER A 353 -3.55 -5.46 -3.73
C SER A 353 -4.28 -6.01 -4.96
N LEU A 354 -5.21 -6.98 -4.77
CA LEU A 354 -6.01 -7.58 -5.84
C LEU A 354 -7.24 -6.71 -6.11
N LYS A 355 -7.05 -5.64 -6.90
CA LYS A 355 -8.08 -4.64 -7.17
C LYS A 355 -9.37 -5.26 -7.73
N LYS A 356 -10.51 -4.80 -7.19
CA LYS A 356 -11.91 -5.18 -7.50
C LYS A 356 -12.42 -6.50 -6.90
N THR A 357 -11.55 -7.34 -6.33
CA THR A 357 -12.00 -8.65 -5.82
C THR A 357 -11.61 -8.92 -4.37
N SER A 358 -10.70 -8.18 -3.75
CA SER A 358 -10.40 -8.36 -2.32
C SER A 358 -10.05 -7.05 -1.62
N GLY A 359 -10.25 -7.01 -0.30
CA GLY A 359 -9.91 -5.86 0.53
C GLY A 359 -11.07 -4.93 0.84
N PHE A 360 -10.75 -3.84 1.55
CA PHE A 360 -11.70 -2.79 1.89
C PHE A 360 -11.81 -1.76 0.77
N GLN A 361 -13.04 -1.42 0.40
CA GLN A 361 -13.29 -0.36 -0.57
C GLN A 361 -14.66 0.29 -0.33
N ILE A 362 -14.81 1.50 -0.85
CA ILE A 362 -16.11 2.14 -0.93
C ILE A 362 -16.62 1.99 -2.35
N GLU A 363 -17.82 1.44 -2.49
CA GLU A 363 -18.57 1.44 -3.73
C GLU A 363 -19.53 2.61 -3.75
N VAL A 364 -19.50 3.40 -4.82
CA VAL A 364 -20.51 4.40 -5.11
C VAL A 364 -21.62 3.70 -5.89
N LEU A 365 -22.85 3.75 -5.37
CA LEU A 365 -24.06 3.08 -5.88
C LEU A 365 -24.99 4.03 -6.65
#